data_AF-A0A7C4BQ98-F1
#
_entry.id   AF-A0A7C4BQ98-F1
#
_cell.length_a   1.000
_cell.length_b   1.000
_cell.length_c   1.000
_cell.angle_alpha   90.00
_cell.angle_beta   90.00
_cell.angle_gamma   90.00
#
_symmetry.space_group_name_H-M   'P 1'
#
loop_
_entity.id
_entity.type
_entity.pdbx_description
1 polymer ?
#
loop_
_entity_poly.entity_id
_entity_poly.type
_entity_poly.pdbx_seq_one_letter_code
_entity_poly.pdbx_strand_id
1 'polypeptide(L)'
;MLSIKSFLFVTFIYSLCGLCASMAEEPSKLEAKMSNKPIMLHPQNPHYFLFRGKPTILITSGEHYGAVLNLDFDYVKYLDEIQSCGLNATRTFSGVYCESPTSFNIVRNTLAPAPNKFICPWARSSEAGYANGGNKFDLNKWDNAYFERLKDFVSQAQIRGIVVEMVLFCPYYSDEQWDLSPIKITNNINGIGDMPRTDSLTSKNCDMVAVHEKMVRKIVTELKDFDNLYYEICNEPYFGGVTLEWQYYIASVIVDAEKDFPYKHLIAQNIANGSAKIENPNPNVSIFNFHYATPPDTVGLNYGLNKVIGDDETGFRGIEDVHYRTEAWEFIIAGGGEYSNLDYSFTVGHEDGTFPIPEKQPGGGGKNLRKQLKILKDFMSDFNFIKMSPDNLIIKSISPSENAVRVLSEVGKAYAVYIKGGTKTEIEIELPECSYKVEWLNTKTGIIEENNEFKHNGGNIKLLSPYYEEDIALRIVRIKD
;
A
#
# COMPACT_ATOMS: atom_id res chain seq x y z
N MET A 1 4.21 -93.85 26.13
CA MET A 1 5.49 -94.48 25.76
C MET A 1 6.43 -93.38 25.30
N LEU A 2 7.56 -93.20 26.01
CA LEU A 2 8.86 -92.57 25.65
C LEU A 2 8.85 -91.26 24.80
N SER A 3 9.67 -90.23 25.01
CA SER A 3 10.85 -89.98 25.84
C SER A 3 11.17 -88.47 25.78
N ILE A 4 11.83 -88.01 26.83
CA ILE A 4 12.41 -86.68 27.12
C ILE A 4 13.68 -86.39 26.29
N LYS A 5 13.95 -85.09 26.03
CA LYS A 5 15.22 -84.32 26.21
C LYS A 5 15.12 -82.98 25.44
N SER A 6 14.74 -81.85 26.06
CA SER A 6 15.58 -80.87 26.80
C SER A 6 16.67 -80.21 25.95
N PHE A 7 16.68 -78.87 25.83
CA PHE A 7 17.74 -78.00 26.34
C PHE A 7 17.39 -76.49 26.28
N LEU A 8 17.47 -75.89 27.47
CA LEU A 8 17.84 -74.53 27.89
C LEU A 8 17.02 -73.25 27.59
N PHE A 9 16.58 -72.67 28.71
CA PHE A 9 16.28 -71.26 29.04
C PHE A 9 17.33 -70.25 28.56
N VAL A 10 16.89 -69.05 28.13
CA VAL A 10 17.11 -67.76 28.82
C VAL A 10 15.99 -66.79 28.42
N THR A 11 15.26 -66.28 29.41
CA THR A 11 14.31 -65.15 29.27
C THR A 11 15.01 -63.90 29.82
N PHE A 12 15.05 -62.81 29.04
CA PHE A 12 15.27 -61.47 29.57
C PHE A 12 14.35 -60.49 28.85
N ILE A 13 13.48 -59.86 29.65
CA ILE A 13 12.64 -58.70 29.35
C ILE A 13 13.45 -57.46 29.71
N TYR A 14 13.41 -56.41 28.87
CA TYR A 14 13.70 -54.97 29.05
C TYR A 14 14.16 -54.46 27.65
N SER A 15 13.73 -53.34 27.07
CA SER A 15 13.15 -52.10 27.58
C SER A 15 12.43 -51.38 26.43
N LEU A 16 11.27 -50.78 26.71
CA LEU A 16 10.66 -49.72 25.89
C LEU A 16 11.60 -48.49 25.91
N CYS A 17 12.00 -48.01 24.73
CA CYS A 17 12.48 -46.65 24.52
C CYS A 17 12.47 -46.35 23.02
N GLY A 18 11.73 -45.34 22.59
CA GLY A 18 11.96 -44.70 21.28
C GLY A 18 10.72 -44.27 20.51
N LEU A 19 10.48 -42.96 20.55
CA LEU A 19 9.75 -42.13 19.57
C LEU A 19 8.21 -42.20 19.53
N CYS A 20 7.59 -41.38 20.39
CA CYS A 20 6.47 -40.56 19.95
C CYS A 20 7.00 -39.51 18.95
N ALA A 21 6.96 -39.81 17.66
CA ALA A 21 7.00 -38.76 16.64
C ALA A 21 5.62 -38.10 16.58
N SER A 22 5.52 -36.87 17.06
CA SER A 22 4.38 -36.00 16.78
C SER A 22 4.28 -35.85 15.27
N MET A 23 3.15 -36.25 14.69
CA MET A 23 2.80 -35.86 13.34
C MET A 23 2.58 -34.35 13.36
N ALA A 24 3.62 -33.60 12.99
CA ALA A 24 3.41 -32.25 12.48
C ALA A 24 2.63 -32.42 11.19
N GLU A 25 1.37 -31.98 11.18
CA GLU A 25 0.63 -31.80 9.93
C GLU A 25 1.47 -30.90 9.01
N GLU A 26 1.82 -31.41 7.83
CA GLU A 26 2.37 -30.59 6.75
C GLU A 26 1.46 -29.37 6.53
N PRO A 27 2.00 -28.16 6.28
CA PRO A 27 1.19 -26.99 5.96
C PRO A 27 0.32 -27.33 4.75
N SER A 28 -0.97 -27.51 5.04
CA SER A 28 -1.86 -28.30 4.18
C SER A 28 -2.09 -27.63 2.82
N LYS A 29 -2.49 -28.42 1.82
CA LYS A 29 -2.95 -27.98 0.49
C LYS A 29 -3.89 -26.76 0.48
N LEU A 30 -4.50 -26.40 1.60
CA LEU A 30 -5.31 -25.19 1.79
C LEU A 30 -4.48 -23.89 1.74
N GLU A 31 -3.27 -23.87 2.30
CA GLU A 31 -2.36 -22.70 2.23
C GLU A 31 -1.88 -22.47 0.80
N ALA A 32 -1.50 -23.55 0.10
CA ALA A 32 -1.15 -23.49 -1.33
C ALA A 32 -2.35 -23.14 -2.24
N LYS A 33 -3.60 -23.39 -1.80
CA LYS A 33 -4.83 -22.99 -2.53
C LYS A 33 -5.19 -21.53 -2.28
N MET A 34 -4.75 -20.96 -1.17
CA MET A 34 -4.92 -19.54 -0.82
C MET A 34 -3.78 -18.65 -1.33
N SER A 35 -2.62 -19.22 -1.68
CA SER A 35 -1.45 -18.47 -2.21
C SER A 35 -1.61 -17.96 -3.64
N ASN A 36 -2.70 -18.31 -4.34
CA ASN A 36 -2.93 -17.95 -5.75
C ASN A 36 -4.17 -17.06 -5.95
N LYS A 37 -4.78 -16.56 -4.86
CA LYS A 37 -5.90 -15.61 -4.94
C LYS A 37 -5.37 -14.20 -4.82
N PRO A 38 -5.75 -13.27 -5.72
CA PRO A 38 -5.48 -11.86 -5.56
C PRO A 38 -5.81 -11.35 -4.17
N ILE A 39 -5.02 -10.37 -3.70
CA ILE A 39 -5.38 -9.57 -2.54
C ILE A 39 -6.83 -9.13 -2.64
N MET A 40 -7.57 -9.28 -1.54
CA MET A 40 -9.00 -8.98 -1.50
C MET A 40 -9.36 -8.23 -0.22
N LEU A 41 -10.55 -7.63 -0.19
CA LEU A 41 -11.10 -7.10 1.06
C LEU A 41 -11.30 -8.25 2.06
N HIS A 42 -10.97 -8.02 3.33
CA HIS A 42 -11.11 -9.03 4.35
C HIS A 42 -12.60 -9.31 4.62
N PRO A 43 -13.06 -10.58 4.54
CA PRO A 43 -14.49 -10.90 4.53
C PRO A 43 -15.22 -10.59 5.85
N GLN A 44 -14.48 -10.51 6.96
CA GLN A 44 -15.05 -10.14 8.27
C GLN A 44 -14.95 -8.64 8.59
N ASN A 45 -14.05 -7.92 7.91
CA ASN A 45 -13.82 -6.50 8.15
C ASN A 45 -13.24 -5.87 6.87
N PRO A 46 -14.10 -5.41 5.96
CA PRO A 46 -13.68 -4.98 4.62
C PRO A 46 -12.96 -3.63 4.59
N HIS A 47 -12.68 -3.03 5.75
CA HIS A 47 -11.75 -1.90 5.90
C HIS A 47 -10.28 -2.30 5.74
N TYR A 48 -10.01 -3.60 5.79
CA TYR A 48 -8.67 -4.16 5.69
C TYR A 48 -8.60 -5.23 4.60
N PHE A 49 -7.39 -5.67 4.28
CA PHE A 49 -7.14 -6.67 3.27
C PHE A 49 -7.00 -8.08 3.86
N LEU A 50 -7.27 -9.08 3.03
CA LEU A 50 -6.84 -10.46 3.20
C LEU A 50 -5.88 -10.78 2.06
N PHE A 51 -4.62 -11.04 2.39
CA PHE A 51 -3.60 -11.42 1.42
C PHE A 51 -3.00 -12.76 1.81
N ARG A 52 -3.11 -13.76 0.91
CA ARG A 52 -2.64 -15.14 1.14
C ARG A 52 -3.11 -15.73 2.48
N GLY A 53 -4.36 -15.47 2.84
CA GLY A 53 -4.98 -15.95 4.09
C GLY A 53 -4.62 -15.16 5.34
N LYS A 54 -3.84 -14.06 5.23
CA LYS A 54 -3.45 -13.22 6.36
C LYS A 54 -4.16 -11.87 6.33
N PRO A 55 -4.81 -11.45 7.43
CA PRO A 55 -5.19 -10.05 7.63
C PRO A 55 -4.01 -9.14 7.32
N THR A 56 -4.23 -8.10 6.51
CA THR A 56 -3.17 -7.25 5.98
C THR A 56 -3.62 -5.79 5.94
N ILE A 57 -2.70 -4.90 6.33
CA ILE A 57 -2.70 -3.46 6.05
C ILE A 57 -1.53 -3.22 5.10
N LEU A 58 -1.70 -2.32 4.14
CA LEU A 58 -0.64 -1.95 3.19
C LEU A 58 0.08 -0.70 3.72
N ILE A 59 1.38 -0.80 3.95
CA ILE A 59 2.20 0.33 4.41
C ILE A 59 3.48 0.35 3.61
N THR A 60 3.80 1.49 3.01
CA THR A 60 5.05 1.68 2.28
C THR A 60 5.60 3.10 2.32
N SER A 61 6.83 3.21 1.87
CA SER A 61 7.55 4.45 1.55
C SER A 61 8.40 4.11 0.33
N GLY A 62 7.86 4.38 -0.85
CA GLY A 62 8.32 3.85 -2.14
C GLY A 62 8.80 4.92 -3.11
N GLU A 63 9.40 4.51 -4.21
CA GLU A 63 9.90 5.42 -5.25
C GLU A 63 8.78 6.18 -5.97
N HIS A 64 9.13 7.28 -6.67
CA HIS A 64 8.21 8.14 -7.43
C HIS A 64 7.75 7.49 -8.75
N TYR A 65 7.03 6.37 -8.65
CA TYR A 65 6.24 5.70 -9.69
C TYR A 65 6.93 5.15 -10.95
N GLY A 66 8.20 5.46 -11.15
CA GLY A 66 8.95 5.22 -12.39
C GLY A 66 9.55 3.82 -12.54
N ALA A 67 9.41 2.92 -11.55
CA ALA A 67 10.14 1.65 -11.48
C ALA A 67 10.07 0.81 -12.76
N VAL A 68 8.89 0.74 -13.40
CA VAL A 68 8.70 -0.02 -14.65
C VAL A 68 9.11 0.79 -15.88
N LEU A 69 8.65 2.03 -16.01
CA LEU A 69 8.81 2.84 -17.23
C LEU A 69 10.21 3.44 -17.42
N ASN A 70 11.05 3.43 -16.38
CA ASN A 70 12.42 3.92 -16.42
C ASN A 70 13.40 2.74 -16.57
N LEU A 71 13.96 2.57 -17.77
CA LEU A 71 14.86 1.46 -18.08
C LEU A 71 16.18 1.47 -17.28
N ASP A 72 16.57 2.61 -16.72
CA ASP A 72 17.78 2.70 -15.91
C ASP A 72 17.53 2.40 -14.42
N PHE A 73 16.27 2.24 -14.00
CA PHE A 73 15.93 1.94 -12.61
C PHE A 73 16.01 0.42 -12.35
N ASP A 74 16.83 0.03 -11.36
CA ASP A 74 16.91 -1.34 -10.86
C ASP A 74 15.81 -1.60 -9.82
N TYR A 75 14.64 -2.02 -10.28
CA TYR A 75 13.53 -2.31 -9.38
C TYR A 75 13.77 -3.52 -8.46
N VAL A 76 14.71 -4.42 -8.77
CA VAL A 76 14.97 -5.58 -7.90
C VAL A 76 15.63 -5.11 -6.62
N LYS A 77 16.66 -4.26 -6.75
CA LYS A 77 17.34 -3.64 -5.61
C LYS A 77 16.40 -2.76 -4.77
N TYR A 78 15.50 -2.04 -5.43
CA TYR A 78 14.42 -1.30 -4.78
C TYR A 78 13.49 -2.19 -3.96
N LEU A 79 12.95 -3.25 -4.56
CA LEU A 79 12.04 -4.15 -3.88
C LEU A 79 12.73 -4.92 -2.74
N ASP A 80 14.02 -5.23 -2.86
CA ASP A 80 14.84 -5.78 -1.76
C ASP A 80 14.88 -4.83 -0.56
N GLU A 81 15.09 -3.53 -0.79
CA GLU A 81 15.12 -2.54 0.30
C GLU A 81 13.72 -2.42 0.96
N ILE A 82 12.64 -2.34 0.19
CA ILE A 82 11.25 -2.32 0.70
C ILE A 82 10.99 -3.54 1.59
N GLN A 83 11.32 -4.74 1.10
CA GLN A 83 11.17 -5.98 1.87
C GLN A 83 12.02 -5.98 3.14
N SER A 84 13.28 -5.55 3.05
CA SER A 84 14.21 -5.54 4.20
C SER A 84 13.74 -4.62 5.32
N CYS A 85 12.98 -3.57 4.97
CA CYS A 85 12.34 -2.67 5.92
C CYS A 85 10.99 -3.19 6.43
N GLY A 86 10.57 -4.39 6.01
CA GLY A 86 9.30 -4.99 6.41
C GLY A 86 8.06 -4.31 5.82
N LEU A 87 8.22 -3.44 4.82
CA LEU A 87 7.11 -2.79 4.10
C LEU A 87 6.56 -3.75 3.03
N ASN A 88 5.31 -3.56 2.61
CA ASN A 88 4.58 -4.57 1.81
C ASN A 88 3.74 -4.01 0.66
N ALA A 89 3.96 -2.76 0.27
CA ALA A 89 3.29 -2.17 -0.89
C ALA A 89 4.26 -1.38 -1.76
N THR A 90 3.88 -1.15 -3.01
CA THR A 90 4.58 -0.28 -3.94
C THR A 90 3.62 0.21 -5.01
N ARG A 91 3.86 1.39 -5.57
CA ARG A 91 2.98 2.05 -6.54
C ARG A 91 3.79 2.37 -7.80
N THR A 92 3.27 2.05 -8.98
CA THR A 92 3.95 2.33 -10.25
C THR A 92 2.97 2.71 -11.36
N PHE A 93 3.42 3.56 -12.28
CA PHE A 93 2.58 4.07 -13.36
C PHE A 93 2.74 3.26 -14.65
N SER A 94 1.65 3.16 -15.42
CA SER A 94 1.59 2.39 -16.66
C SER A 94 2.57 2.85 -17.75
N GLY A 95 3.02 4.10 -17.71
CA GLY A 95 3.80 4.70 -18.79
C GLY A 95 2.95 5.38 -19.87
N VAL A 96 1.65 5.62 -19.64
CA VAL A 96 0.88 6.62 -20.44
C VAL A 96 1.28 8.05 -20.09
N TYR A 97 1.78 8.23 -18.88
CA TYR A 97 2.25 9.48 -18.32
C TYR A 97 3.70 9.29 -17.88
N CYS A 98 4.52 10.29 -18.16
CA CYS A 98 5.84 10.46 -17.60
C CYS A 98 6.12 11.95 -17.42
N GLU A 99 7.15 12.24 -16.65
CA GLU A 99 7.53 13.60 -16.28
C GLU A 99 8.81 14.04 -16.99
N SER A 100 9.09 15.32 -16.88
CA SER A 100 10.38 15.89 -17.25
C SER A 100 11.32 15.94 -16.04
N PRO A 101 12.64 16.09 -16.25
CA PRO A 101 13.59 16.29 -15.15
C PRO A 101 13.34 17.54 -14.30
N THR A 102 12.52 18.48 -14.76
CA THR A 102 12.16 19.73 -14.07
C THR A 102 10.80 19.67 -13.37
N SER A 103 10.05 18.58 -13.56
CA SER A 103 8.72 18.43 -12.99
C SER A 103 8.79 18.45 -11.45
N PHE A 104 7.94 19.29 -10.85
CA PHE A 104 7.74 19.43 -9.41
C PHE A 104 9.01 19.74 -8.58
N ASN A 105 10.10 20.18 -9.22
CA ASN A 105 11.41 20.36 -8.60
C ASN A 105 11.98 19.08 -7.96
N ILE A 106 11.57 17.91 -8.44
CA ILE A 106 12.07 16.62 -7.94
C ILE A 106 13.46 16.35 -8.53
N VAL A 107 14.47 16.33 -7.67
CA VAL A 107 15.84 15.99 -8.07
C VAL A 107 15.93 14.50 -8.37
N ARG A 108 16.45 14.15 -9.57
CA ARG A 108 16.61 12.76 -10.06
C ARG A 108 15.32 11.93 -10.03
N ASN A 109 14.23 12.61 -10.40
CA ASN A 109 12.90 12.05 -10.55
C ASN A 109 12.88 10.72 -11.34
N THR A 110 12.41 9.65 -10.71
CA THR A 110 12.32 8.32 -11.32
C THR A 110 11.25 8.25 -12.41
N LEU A 111 10.18 9.06 -12.31
CA LEU A 111 9.13 9.22 -13.33
C LEU A 111 9.55 10.07 -14.53
N ALA A 112 10.76 10.62 -14.51
CA ALA A 112 11.36 11.35 -15.63
C ALA A 112 12.57 10.61 -16.22
N PRO A 113 12.36 9.51 -16.98
CA PRO A 113 13.45 8.76 -17.59
C PRO A 113 14.31 9.66 -18.50
N ALA A 114 15.60 9.38 -18.52
CA ALA A 114 16.53 10.01 -19.44
C ALA A 114 16.14 9.75 -20.91
N PRO A 115 16.64 10.55 -21.87
CA PRO A 115 16.33 10.34 -23.27
C PRO A 115 16.63 8.92 -23.75
N ASN A 116 15.70 8.32 -24.50
CA ASN A 116 15.73 6.91 -24.93
C ASN A 116 15.67 5.86 -23.80
N LYS A 117 15.38 6.25 -22.55
CA LYS A 117 15.26 5.34 -21.40
C LYS A 117 13.82 5.14 -20.92
N PHE A 118 12.87 5.81 -21.58
CA PHE A 118 11.46 5.61 -21.36
C PHE A 118 10.91 4.43 -22.18
N ILE A 119 10.27 3.50 -21.49
CA ILE A 119 9.50 2.39 -22.06
C ILE A 119 8.05 2.49 -21.62
N CYS A 120 7.11 2.13 -22.51
CA CYS A 120 5.67 2.20 -22.25
C CYS A 120 4.95 1.05 -23.00
N PRO A 121 3.62 0.90 -22.85
CA PRO A 121 2.88 -0.22 -23.44
C PRO A 121 3.01 -0.36 -24.96
N TRP A 122 3.27 0.73 -25.69
CA TRP A 122 3.30 0.75 -27.14
C TRP A 122 4.72 0.70 -27.69
N ALA A 123 4.89 -0.07 -28.77
CA ALA A 123 6.19 -0.23 -29.42
C ALA A 123 6.61 1.06 -30.14
N ARG A 124 7.93 1.27 -30.22
CA ARG A 124 8.52 2.28 -31.09
C ARG A 124 8.28 1.93 -32.56
N SER A 125 7.95 2.94 -33.36
CA SER A 125 7.88 2.87 -34.81
C SER A 125 9.28 3.00 -35.45
N SER A 126 9.34 3.04 -36.78
CA SER A 126 10.55 3.40 -37.53
C SER A 126 10.73 4.91 -37.75
N GLU A 127 9.75 5.74 -37.36
CA GLU A 127 9.79 7.19 -37.57
C GLU A 127 10.38 7.91 -36.37
N ALA A 128 11.43 8.72 -36.59
CA ALA A 128 12.00 9.56 -35.54
C ALA A 128 11.01 10.66 -35.07
N GLY A 129 11.20 11.16 -33.84
CA GLY A 129 10.55 12.40 -33.40
C GLY A 129 9.73 12.31 -32.11
N TYR A 130 9.99 11.32 -31.24
CA TYR A 130 9.46 11.39 -29.89
C TYR A 130 10.12 12.51 -29.09
N ALA A 131 9.33 13.27 -28.33
CA ALA A 131 9.80 14.44 -27.58
C ALA A 131 10.97 14.15 -26.61
N ASN A 132 10.99 12.98 -25.94
CA ASN A 132 12.09 12.58 -25.05
C ASN A 132 13.13 11.68 -25.76
N GLY A 133 13.29 11.82 -27.08
CA GLY A 133 14.32 11.14 -27.86
C GLY A 133 13.90 9.78 -28.45
N GLY A 134 14.43 9.48 -29.63
CA GLY A 134 14.16 8.24 -30.36
C GLY A 134 12.94 8.33 -31.29
N ASN A 135 12.37 7.18 -31.61
CA ASN A 135 11.27 7.05 -32.56
C ASN A 135 9.91 7.28 -31.90
N LYS A 136 8.94 7.79 -32.67
CA LYS A 136 7.53 7.87 -32.29
C LYS A 136 6.95 6.49 -31.99
N PHE A 137 5.83 6.42 -31.31
CA PHE A 137 5.12 5.18 -30.97
C PHE A 137 4.13 4.74 -32.06
N ASP A 138 3.88 3.44 -32.16
CA ASP A 138 2.77 2.86 -32.92
C ASP A 138 1.72 2.32 -31.93
N LEU A 139 0.65 3.08 -31.73
CA LEU A 139 -0.43 2.77 -30.79
C LEU A 139 -1.24 1.51 -31.17
N ASN A 140 -1.00 0.94 -32.36
CA ASN A 140 -1.59 -0.33 -32.78
C ASN A 140 -0.65 -1.53 -32.51
N LYS A 141 0.54 -1.32 -31.94
CA LYS A 141 1.51 -2.37 -31.63
C LYS A 141 1.95 -2.32 -30.18
N TRP A 142 1.83 -3.45 -29.51
CA TRP A 142 2.32 -3.64 -28.15
C TRP A 142 3.84 -3.81 -28.12
N ASP A 143 4.50 -3.22 -27.12
CA ASP A 143 5.91 -3.46 -26.84
C ASP A 143 6.05 -4.71 -25.95
N ASN A 144 6.54 -5.81 -26.52
CA ASN A 144 6.76 -7.04 -25.75
C ASN A 144 7.77 -6.84 -24.61
N ALA A 145 8.81 -6.00 -24.81
CA ALA A 145 9.81 -5.76 -23.78
C ALA A 145 9.22 -5.00 -22.58
N TYR A 146 8.26 -4.09 -22.83
CA TYR A 146 7.51 -3.45 -21.75
C TYR A 146 6.74 -4.47 -20.93
N PHE A 147 5.94 -5.33 -21.58
CA PHE A 147 5.11 -6.30 -20.87
C PHE A 147 5.93 -7.39 -20.18
N GLU A 148 7.08 -7.78 -20.75
CA GLU A 148 8.05 -8.65 -20.07
C GLU A 148 8.60 -7.97 -18.80
N ARG A 149 9.02 -6.71 -18.90
CA ARG A 149 9.51 -5.93 -17.75
C ARG A 149 8.43 -5.72 -16.67
N LEU A 150 7.20 -5.39 -17.07
CA LEU A 150 6.08 -5.23 -16.15
C LEU A 150 5.79 -6.53 -15.39
N LYS A 151 5.72 -7.67 -16.10
CA LYS A 151 5.49 -8.98 -15.47
C LYS A 151 6.66 -9.39 -14.57
N ASP A 152 7.90 -9.10 -14.96
CA ASP A 152 9.05 -9.35 -14.09
C ASP A 152 8.99 -8.49 -12.82
N PHE A 153 8.70 -7.18 -12.92
CA PHE A 153 8.51 -6.32 -11.76
C PHE A 153 7.46 -6.88 -10.78
N VAL A 154 6.26 -7.24 -11.28
CA VAL A 154 5.20 -7.79 -10.44
C VAL A 154 5.60 -9.15 -9.85
N SER A 155 6.32 -9.99 -10.61
CA SER A 155 6.88 -11.27 -10.11
C SER A 155 7.90 -11.06 -9.00
N GLN A 156 8.81 -10.09 -9.15
CA GLN A 156 9.83 -9.76 -8.16
C GLN A 156 9.19 -9.21 -6.88
N ALA A 157 8.14 -8.39 -7.00
CA ALA A 157 7.35 -7.95 -5.86
C ALA A 157 6.63 -9.14 -5.19
N GLN A 158 6.09 -10.07 -5.98
CA GLN A 158 5.35 -11.24 -5.51
C GLN A 158 6.21 -12.16 -4.62
N ILE A 159 7.45 -12.42 -5.06
CA ILE A 159 8.45 -13.23 -4.32
C ILE A 159 8.74 -12.59 -2.96
N ARG A 160 8.66 -11.25 -2.88
CA ARG A 160 8.94 -10.48 -1.68
C ARG A 160 7.73 -10.25 -0.78
N GLY A 161 6.54 -10.66 -1.22
CA GLY A 161 5.28 -10.41 -0.53
C GLY A 161 4.85 -8.94 -0.58
N ILE A 162 5.26 -8.22 -1.61
CA ILE A 162 4.92 -6.81 -1.85
C ILE A 162 3.74 -6.76 -2.83
N VAL A 163 2.71 -5.99 -2.45
CA VAL A 163 1.54 -5.71 -3.28
C VAL A 163 1.81 -4.51 -4.16
N VAL A 164 1.47 -4.61 -5.44
CA VAL A 164 1.65 -3.56 -6.44
C VAL A 164 0.33 -2.84 -6.69
N GLU A 165 0.32 -1.54 -6.47
CA GLU A 165 -0.68 -0.66 -7.05
C GLU A 165 -0.27 -0.30 -8.48
N MET A 166 -1.03 -0.81 -9.45
CA MET A 166 -0.84 -0.52 -10.86
C MET A 166 -1.72 0.67 -11.25
N VAL A 167 -1.12 1.87 -11.28
CA VAL A 167 -1.81 3.11 -11.64
C VAL A 167 -1.90 3.22 -13.15
N LEU A 168 -3.13 3.18 -13.68
CA LEU A 168 -3.37 3.08 -15.12
C LEU A 168 -3.18 4.42 -15.83
N PHE A 169 -3.60 5.52 -15.22
CA PHE A 169 -3.59 6.86 -15.81
C PHE A 169 -3.20 7.94 -14.78
N CYS A 170 -2.83 9.11 -15.28
CA CYS A 170 -2.57 10.31 -14.50
C CYS A 170 -2.92 11.52 -15.40
N PRO A 171 -3.57 12.58 -14.88
CA PRO A 171 -3.84 13.78 -15.65
C PRO A 171 -2.53 14.47 -16.02
N TYR A 172 -2.56 15.15 -17.16
CA TYR A 172 -1.47 16.04 -17.54
C TYR A 172 -1.67 17.39 -16.85
N TYR A 173 -0.86 17.69 -15.82
CA TYR A 173 -0.93 18.93 -15.04
C TYR A 173 -0.61 20.18 -15.88
N SER A 174 0.35 20.04 -16.80
CA SER A 174 0.75 21.08 -17.74
C SER A 174 1.02 20.49 -19.14
N ASP A 175 1.29 21.36 -20.10
CA ASP A 175 1.63 20.93 -21.46
C ASP A 175 2.97 20.19 -21.51
N GLU A 176 3.86 20.41 -20.55
CA GLU A 176 5.15 19.72 -20.46
C GLU A 176 4.99 18.19 -20.40
N GLN A 177 4.10 17.68 -19.54
CA GLN A 177 3.85 16.24 -19.45
C GLN A 177 3.02 15.74 -20.64
N TRP A 178 2.13 16.56 -21.18
CA TRP A 178 1.38 16.21 -22.39
C TRP A 178 2.30 16.04 -23.60
N ASP A 179 3.29 16.93 -23.74
CA ASP A 179 4.30 16.89 -24.79
C ASP A 179 5.16 15.63 -24.75
N LEU A 180 5.26 14.97 -23.60
CA LEU A 180 5.96 13.69 -23.40
C LEU A 180 5.07 12.46 -23.56
N SER A 181 3.75 12.65 -23.66
CA SER A 181 2.81 11.54 -23.72
C SER A 181 2.93 10.73 -25.01
N PRO A 182 2.97 9.38 -24.96
CA PRO A 182 2.95 8.54 -26.16
C PRO A 182 1.67 8.70 -26.97
N ILE A 183 0.55 9.09 -26.35
CA ILE A 183 -0.76 9.24 -26.99
C ILE A 183 -1.02 10.64 -27.55
N LYS A 184 -0.08 11.59 -27.42
CA LYS A 184 -0.16 12.88 -28.10
C LYS A 184 0.19 12.72 -29.59
N ILE A 185 -0.52 13.41 -30.48
CA ILE A 185 -0.37 13.26 -31.93
C ILE A 185 1.05 13.44 -32.46
N THR A 186 1.84 14.32 -31.82
CA THR A 186 3.23 14.54 -32.23
C THR A 186 4.15 13.36 -31.93
N ASN A 187 3.76 12.47 -31.01
CA ASN A 187 4.58 11.38 -30.50
C ASN A 187 4.19 10.00 -31.03
N ASN A 188 3.11 9.89 -31.82
CA ASN A 188 2.69 8.64 -32.45
C ASN A 188 2.50 8.78 -33.96
N ILE A 189 2.47 7.65 -34.66
CA ILE A 189 2.27 7.59 -36.11
C ILE A 189 0.80 7.35 -36.50
N ASN A 190 -0.10 7.21 -35.51
CA ASN A 190 -1.49 6.81 -35.70
C ASN A 190 -2.42 8.00 -35.91
N GLY A 191 -1.94 9.23 -35.72
CA GLY A 191 -2.73 10.46 -35.84
C GLY A 191 -3.69 10.70 -34.67
N ILE A 192 -3.48 10.01 -33.53
CA ILE A 192 -4.34 10.11 -32.35
C ILE A 192 -3.79 11.18 -31.41
N GLY A 193 -4.67 11.92 -30.73
CA GLY A 193 -4.28 12.89 -29.71
C GLY A 193 -4.08 14.32 -30.21
N ASP A 194 -4.75 14.72 -31.30
CA ASP A 194 -4.87 16.12 -31.71
C ASP A 194 -5.95 16.82 -30.88
N MET A 195 -5.62 17.10 -29.61
CA MET A 195 -6.56 17.68 -28.66
C MET A 195 -5.83 18.42 -27.53
N PRO A 196 -6.53 19.32 -26.81
CA PRO A 196 -6.03 19.85 -25.55
C PRO A 196 -5.80 18.71 -24.54
N ARG A 197 -4.74 18.83 -23.73
CA ARG A 197 -4.41 17.82 -22.70
C ARG A 197 -5.59 17.52 -21.76
N THR A 198 -6.42 18.52 -21.48
CA THR A 198 -7.58 18.43 -20.57
C THR A 198 -8.73 17.60 -21.12
N ASP A 199 -8.72 17.29 -22.42
CA ASP A 199 -9.75 16.48 -23.06
C ASP A 199 -9.33 15.01 -23.21
N SER A 200 -8.04 14.68 -22.96
CA SER A 200 -7.48 13.34 -23.15
C SER A 200 -8.20 12.28 -22.33
N LEU A 201 -8.41 12.50 -21.03
CA LEU A 201 -9.05 11.56 -20.09
C LEU A 201 -10.56 11.84 -19.92
N THR A 202 -11.26 11.98 -21.05
CA THR A 202 -12.71 12.25 -21.12
C THR A 202 -13.39 11.37 -22.17
N SER A 203 -14.73 11.32 -22.14
CA SER A 203 -15.52 10.61 -23.16
C SER A 203 -15.64 11.35 -24.51
N LYS A 204 -15.03 12.55 -24.66
CA LYS A 204 -15.26 13.42 -25.83
C LYS A 204 -14.70 12.88 -27.15
N ASN A 205 -13.64 12.07 -27.11
CA ASN A 205 -12.97 11.56 -28.29
C ASN A 205 -12.97 10.02 -28.29
N CYS A 206 -13.74 9.42 -29.19
CA CYS A 206 -13.91 7.97 -29.25
C CYS A 206 -12.62 7.22 -29.60
N ASP A 207 -11.77 7.78 -30.46
CA ASP A 207 -10.49 7.14 -30.84
C ASP A 207 -9.53 7.09 -29.65
N MET A 208 -9.49 8.16 -28.85
CA MET A 208 -8.70 8.20 -27.62
C MET A 208 -9.22 7.21 -26.58
N VAL A 209 -10.54 7.17 -26.35
CA VAL A 209 -11.17 6.20 -25.44
C VAL A 209 -10.87 4.76 -25.88
N ALA A 210 -10.88 4.48 -27.19
CA ALA A 210 -10.54 3.17 -27.71
C ALA A 210 -9.07 2.77 -27.46
N VAL A 211 -8.13 3.73 -27.49
CA VAL A 211 -6.73 3.49 -27.12
C VAL A 211 -6.60 3.16 -25.64
N HIS A 212 -7.29 3.93 -24.78
CA HIS A 212 -7.31 3.67 -23.33
C HIS A 212 -7.87 2.28 -23.01
N GLU A 213 -9.02 1.93 -23.58
CA GLU A 213 -9.64 0.62 -23.36
C GLU A 213 -8.71 -0.52 -23.80
N LYS A 214 -8.13 -0.43 -25.01
CA LYS A 214 -7.21 -1.47 -25.51
C LYS A 214 -6.03 -1.67 -24.58
N MET A 215 -5.45 -0.58 -24.07
CA MET A 215 -4.32 -0.65 -23.14
C MET A 215 -4.73 -1.28 -21.81
N VAL A 216 -5.85 -0.84 -21.22
CA VAL A 216 -6.34 -1.39 -19.95
C VAL A 216 -6.60 -2.89 -20.09
N ARG A 217 -7.33 -3.32 -21.12
CA ARG A 217 -7.57 -4.74 -21.39
C ARG A 217 -6.28 -5.53 -21.55
N LYS A 218 -5.29 -4.97 -22.23
CA LYS A 218 -3.98 -5.60 -22.43
C LYS A 218 -3.23 -5.76 -21.11
N ILE A 219 -3.12 -4.72 -20.29
CA ILE A 219 -2.46 -4.77 -18.98
C ILE A 219 -3.16 -5.79 -18.07
N VAL A 220 -4.50 -5.72 -17.97
CA VAL A 220 -5.30 -6.67 -17.18
C VAL A 220 -5.08 -8.12 -17.63
N THR A 221 -5.02 -8.35 -18.94
CA THR A 221 -4.78 -9.70 -19.49
C THR A 221 -3.36 -10.20 -19.20
N GLU A 222 -2.34 -9.35 -19.32
CA GLU A 222 -0.95 -9.71 -19.06
C GLU A 222 -0.69 -9.98 -17.57
N LEU A 223 -1.46 -9.35 -16.68
CA LEU A 223 -1.31 -9.48 -15.24
C LEU A 223 -2.32 -10.43 -14.57
N LYS A 224 -3.13 -11.14 -15.36
CA LYS A 224 -4.26 -11.96 -14.89
C LYS A 224 -3.92 -13.00 -13.79
N ASP A 225 -2.69 -13.51 -13.79
CA ASP A 225 -2.27 -14.66 -12.96
C ASP A 225 -1.53 -14.22 -11.67
N PHE A 226 -1.32 -12.92 -11.47
CA PHE A 226 -0.64 -12.40 -10.29
C PHE A 226 -1.61 -12.20 -9.13
N ASP A 227 -1.17 -12.49 -7.91
CA ASP A 227 -2.01 -12.38 -6.72
C ASP A 227 -1.75 -11.09 -5.91
N ASN A 228 -0.66 -10.40 -6.22
CA ASN A 228 -0.11 -9.31 -5.43
C ASN A 228 -0.32 -7.95 -6.10
N LEU A 229 -1.49 -7.69 -6.68
CA LEU A 229 -1.79 -6.37 -7.24
C LEU A 229 -3.26 -5.95 -7.14
N TYR A 230 -3.48 -4.66 -7.33
CA TYR A 230 -4.77 -4.05 -7.67
C TYR A 230 -4.55 -2.90 -8.66
N TYR A 231 -5.62 -2.44 -9.29
CA TYR A 231 -5.58 -1.38 -10.31
C TYR A 231 -6.14 -0.08 -9.75
N GLU A 232 -5.35 0.99 -9.77
CA GLU A 232 -5.84 2.35 -9.55
C GLU A 232 -6.20 2.98 -10.90
N ILE A 233 -7.42 3.51 -11.00
CA ILE A 233 -7.95 4.03 -12.26
C ILE A 233 -7.13 5.22 -12.74
N CYS A 234 -6.90 6.19 -11.86
CA CYS A 234 -6.26 7.44 -12.25
C CYS A 234 -5.68 8.12 -11.02
N ASN A 235 -4.40 8.50 -11.08
CA ASN A 235 -3.81 9.43 -10.13
C ASN A 235 -4.53 10.79 -10.20
N GLU A 236 -4.85 11.41 -9.08
CA GLU A 236 -5.35 12.79 -8.96
C GLU A 236 -6.38 13.28 -9.99
N PRO A 237 -7.50 12.56 -10.23
CA PRO A 237 -8.44 12.89 -11.31
C PRO A 237 -9.20 14.22 -11.09
N TYR A 238 -9.06 14.86 -9.93
CA TYR A 238 -9.58 16.19 -9.65
C TYR A 238 -8.79 17.32 -10.36
N PHE A 239 -7.68 16.99 -11.03
CA PHE A 239 -6.96 17.89 -11.93
C PHE A 239 -7.16 17.54 -13.40
N GLY A 240 -6.68 18.40 -14.30
CA GLY A 240 -6.46 18.05 -15.71
C GLY A 240 -7.70 17.64 -16.51
N GLY A 241 -8.91 17.97 -16.05
CA GLY A 241 -10.15 17.76 -16.81
C GLY A 241 -10.69 16.33 -16.83
N VAL A 242 -10.16 15.42 -15.98
CA VAL A 242 -10.64 14.03 -15.93
C VAL A 242 -12.10 13.99 -15.51
N THR A 243 -12.92 13.27 -16.27
CA THR A 243 -14.37 13.17 -15.98
C THR A 243 -14.69 11.92 -15.17
N LEU A 244 -15.68 12.02 -14.28
CA LEU A 244 -16.16 10.86 -13.51
C LEU A 244 -16.74 9.76 -14.42
N GLU A 245 -17.43 10.16 -15.50
CA GLU A 245 -17.97 9.24 -16.51
C GLU A 245 -16.85 8.40 -17.15
N TRP A 246 -15.74 9.02 -17.52
CA TRP A 246 -14.59 8.32 -18.08
C TRP A 246 -13.96 7.36 -17.05
N GLN A 247 -13.82 7.77 -15.79
CA GLN A 247 -13.32 6.88 -14.72
C GLN A 247 -14.23 5.65 -14.55
N TYR A 248 -15.55 5.86 -14.56
CA TYR A 248 -16.53 4.77 -14.46
C TYR A 248 -16.45 3.82 -15.67
N TYR A 249 -16.22 4.38 -16.86
CA TYR A 249 -15.97 3.59 -18.06
C TYR A 249 -14.74 2.71 -17.90
N ILE A 250 -13.60 3.26 -17.47
CA ILE A 250 -12.38 2.48 -17.24
C ILE A 250 -12.59 1.38 -16.19
N ALA A 251 -13.27 1.67 -15.09
CA ALA A 251 -13.63 0.64 -14.10
C ALA A 251 -14.45 -0.50 -14.72
N SER A 252 -15.40 -0.18 -15.60
CA SER A 252 -16.20 -1.18 -16.32
C SER A 252 -15.38 -2.00 -17.32
N VAL A 253 -14.36 -1.39 -17.95
CA VAL A 253 -13.42 -2.08 -18.84
C VAL A 253 -12.61 -3.10 -18.06
N ILE A 254 -12.12 -2.77 -16.85
CA ILE A 254 -11.41 -3.73 -16.00
C ILE A 254 -12.34 -4.91 -15.67
N VAL A 255 -13.56 -4.64 -15.20
CA VAL A 255 -14.54 -5.69 -14.87
C VAL A 255 -14.85 -6.60 -16.06
N ASP A 256 -15.08 -6.03 -17.25
CA ASP A 256 -15.36 -6.83 -18.45
C ASP A 256 -14.13 -7.60 -18.93
N ALA A 257 -12.92 -7.02 -18.83
CA ALA A 257 -11.68 -7.71 -19.18
C ALA A 257 -11.44 -8.93 -18.28
N GLU A 258 -11.79 -8.83 -17.00
CA GLU A 258 -11.63 -9.93 -16.06
C GLU A 258 -12.81 -10.89 -16.03
N LYS A 259 -13.95 -10.65 -16.70
CA LYS A 259 -15.21 -11.39 -16.46
C LYS A 259 -15.07 -12.92 -16.46
N ASP A 260 -14.20 -13.47 -17.29
CA ASP A 260 -13.95 -14.91 -17.45
C ASP A 260 -12.77 -15.44 -16.59
N PHE A 261 -12.08 -14.56 -15.86
CA PHE A 261 -11.00 -14.95 -14.96
C PHE A 261 -11.54 -15.72 -13.74
N PRO A 262 -10.79 -16.69 -13.20
CA PRO A 262 -11.20 -17.42 -12.00
C PRO A 262 -11.28 -16.53 -10.76
N TYR A 263 -10.44 -15.49 -10.69
CA TYR A 263 -10.40 -14.50 -9.64
C TYR A 263 -10.33 -13.10 -10.25
N LYS A 264 -10.82 -12.11 -9.51
CA LYS A 264 -10.85 -10.70 -9.92
C LYS A 264 -9.91 -9.89 -9.04
N HIS A 265 -9.24 -8.90 -9.61
CA HIS A 265 -8.43 -7.96 -8.84
C HIS A 265 -9.30 -6.86 -8.24
N LEU A 266 -8.79 -6.18 -7.21
CA LEU A 266 -9.44 -4.99 -6.67
C LEU A 266 -9.23 -3.81 -7.64
N ILE A 267 -10.20 -2.90 -7.63
CA ILE A 267 -10.12 -1.62 -8.34
C ILE A 267 -10.12 -0.52 -7.28
N ALA A 268 -9.17 0.39 -7.39
CA ALA A 268 -9.03 1.57 -6.58
C ALA A 268 -9.44 2.82 -7.38
N GLN A 269 -9.94 3.82 -6.66
CA GLN A 269 -10.25 5.14 -7.21
C GLN A 269 -9.70 6.21 -6.27
N ASN A 270 -8.84 7.08 -6.78
CA ASN A 270 -8.42 8.27 -6.08
C ASN A 270 -9.54 9.33 -6.10
N ILE A 271 -10.00 9.72 -4.91
CA ILE A 271 -11.21 10.52 -4.69
C ILE A 271 -10.89 12.00 -4.55
N ALA A 272 -9.89 12.35 -3.74
CA ALA A 272 -9.58 13.74 -3.42
C ALA A 272 -8.16 13.91 -2.86
N ASN A 273 -7.66 15.15 -2.97
CA ASN A 273 -6.58 15.66 -2.14
C ASN A 273 -7.17 16.11 -0.79
N GLY A 274 -6.62 15.61 0.31
CA GLY A 274 -7.13 15.82 1.67
C GLY A 274 -8.32 14.94 1.99
N SER A 275 -9.52 15.52 2.06
CA SER A 275 -10.72 14.82 2.52
C SER A 275 -11.96 15.19 1.71
N ALA A 276 -12.76 14.18 1.38
CA ALA A 276 -14.08 14.35 0.78
C ALA A 276 -15.00 13.21 1.21
N LYS A 277 -16.30 13.50 1.34
CA LYS A 277 -17.34 12.48 1.54
C LYS A 277 -17.77 11.91 0.19
N ILE A 278 -17.81 10.60 0.09
CA ILE A 278 -18.24 9.88 -1.11
C ILE A 278 -19.75 9.66 -1.03
N GLU A 279 -20.52 10.40 -1.83
CA GLU A 279 -21.98 10.28 -1.84
C GLU A 279 -22.46 9.12 -2.74
N ASN A 280 -21.79 8.89 -3.88
CA ASN A 280 -22.20 7.91 -4.89
C ASN A 280 -20.99 7.05 -5.30
N PRO A 281 -20.59 6.06 -4.48
CA PRO A 281 -19.47 5.19 -4.81
C PRO A 281 -19.77 4.33 -6.04
N ASN A 282 -18.79 4.18 -6.93
CA ASN A 282 -18.92 3.22 -8.04
C ASN A 282 -18.92 1.78 -7.47
N PRO A 283 -19.90 0.93 -7.81
CA PRO A 283 -19.99 -0.43 -7.25
C PRO A 283 -18.82 -1.35 -7.63
N ASN A 284 -18.06 -1.03 -8.68
CA ASN A 284 -16.89 -1.79 -9.11
C ASN A 284 -15.63 -1.43 -8.29
N VAL A 285 -15.64 -0.31 -7.57
CA VAL A 285 -14.50 0.16 -6.77
C VAL A 285 -14.51 -0.49 -5.39
N SER A 286 -13.33 -0.90 -4.94
CA SER A 286 -13.12 -1.58 -3.66
C SER A 286 -12.21 -0.84 -2.70
N ILE A 287 -11.37 0.07 -3.21
CA ILE A 287 -10.44 0.88 -2.44
C ILE A 287 -10.71 2.34 -2.82
N PHE A 288 -10.89 3.20 -1.82
CA PHE A 288 -11.05 4.64 -2.04
C PHE A 288 -9.83 5.38 -1.51
N ASN A 289 -9.03 5.85 -2.44
CA ASN A 289 -7.74 6.45 -2.19
C ASN A 289 -7.86 7.97 -2.04
N PHE A 290 -7.10 8.54 -1.12
CA PHE A 290 -6.99 9.97 -0.86
C PHE A 290 -5.51 10.32 -0.83
N HIS A 291 -5.15 11.52 -1.29
CA HIS A 291 -3.77 11.97 -1.24
C HIS A 291 -3.61 13.02 -0.15
N TYR A 292 -2.50 13.01 0.57
CA TYR A 292 -2.17 14.00 1.62
C TYR A 292 -3.29 14.10 2.66
N ALA A 293 -3.80 12.95 3.11
CA ALA A 293 -5.01 12.85 3.92
C ALA A 293 -4.77 13.14 5.42
N THR A 294 -4.13 14.28 5.72
CA THR A 294 -3.85 14.79 7.07
C THR A 294 -4.59 16.11 7.34
N PRO A 295 -5.45 16.20 8.38
CA PRO A 295 -5.88 15.13 9.29
C PRO A 295 -6.72 14.05 8.57
N PRO A 296 -6.82 12.82 9.13
CA PRO A 296 -7.45 11.67 8.48
C PRO A 296 -8.99 11.69 8.51
N ASP A 297 -9.60 12.87 8.34
CA ASP A 297 -11.05 13.06 8.43
C ASP A 297 -11.81 12.21 7.40
N THR A 298 -11.19 11.99 6.23
CA THR A 298 -11.72 11.13 5.18
C THR A 298 -12.09 9.71 5.66
N VAL A 299 -11.35 9.17 6.63
CA VAL A 299 -11.65 7.83 7.17
C VAL A 299 -13.01 7.86 7.87
N GLY A 300 -13.22 8.81 8.78
CA GLY A 300 -14.49 8.96 9.49
C GLY A 300 -15.67 9.32 8.58
N LEU A 301 -15.44 10.16 7.57
CA LEU A 301 -16.46 10.56 6.59
C LEU A 301 -16.98 9.36 5.76
N ASN A 302 -16.13 8.37 5.53
CA ASN A 302 -16.38 7.28 4.57
C ASN A 302 -16.39 5.88 5.21
N TYR A 303 -16.19 5.74 6.53
CA TYR A 303 -16.16 4.45 7.23
C TYR A 303 -17.44 3.63 7.03
N GLY A 304 -18.60 4.28 6.86
CA GLY A 304 -19.87 3.59 6.58
C GLY A 304 -19.92 2.80 5.26
N LEU A 305 -18.96 3.02 4.34
CA LEU A 305 -18.92 2.33 3.04
C LEU A 305 -18.53 0.85 3.15
N ASN A 306 -17.95 0.42 4.27
CA ASN A 306 -17.45 -0.95 4.46
C ASN A 306 -16.49 -1.39 3.33
N LYS A 307 -15.53 -0.50 3.03
CA LYS A 307 -14.47 -0.66 2.04
C LYS A 307 -13.15 -0.13 2.62
N VAL A 308 -12.04 -0.42 1.95
CA VAL A 308 -10.75 0.17 2.32
C VAL A 308 -10.76 1.66 1.97
N ILE A 309 -10.30 2.47 2.92
CA ILE A 309 -9.93 3.87 2.70
C ILE A 309 -8.40 3.94 2.79
N GLY A 310 -7.77 4.49 1.76
CA GLY A 310 -6.31 4.57 1.61
C GLY A 310 -5.79 6.01 1.58
N ASP A 311 -4.58 6.20 2.09
CA ASP A 311 -3.73 7.38 1.89
C ASP A 311 -2.54 6.97 1.02
N ASP A 312 -2.78 6.80 -0.29
CA ASP A 312 -1.85 6.14 -1.22
C ASP A 312 -0.77 7.08 -1.79
N GLU A 313 -0.83 8.37 -1.44
CA GLU A 313 0.19 9.35 -1.81
C GLU A 313 0.37 10.42 -0.73
N THR A 314 1.61 10.55 -0.25
CA THR A 314 2.09 11.68 0.55
C THR A 314 3.43 12.18 -0.03
N GLY A 315 4.30 12.84 0.75
CA GLY A 315 5.65 13.20 0.28
C GLY A 315 5.83 14.61 -0.30
N PHE A 316 4.93 15.57 -0.04
CA PHE A 316 5.13 16.98 -0.45
C PHE A 316 5.03 17.94 0.74
N ARG A 317 5.62 17.54 1.88
CA ARG A 317 5.52 18.28 3.14
C ARG A 317 6.89 18.48 3.81
N GLY A 318 7.94 18.69 3.02
CA GLY A 318 9.30 18.86 3.55
C GLY A 318 10.04 17.54 3.74
N ILE A 319 11.29 17.61 4.17
CA ILE A 319 12.19 16.44 4.15
C ILE A 319 12.19 15.64 5.46
N GLU A 320 11.51 16.15 6.48
CA GLU A 320 11.55 15.62 7.83
C GLU A 320 10.62 14.41 8.02
N ASP A 321 11.16 13.32 8.59
CA ASP A 321 10.43 12.07 8.85
C ASP A 321 9.14 12.27 9.65
N VAL A 322 9.10 13.25 10.57
CA VAL A 322 7.95 13.49 11.46
C VAL A 322 6.65 13.74 10.71
N HIS A 323 6.72 14.37 9.52
CA HIS A 323 5.54 14.64 8.72
C HIS A 323 4.87 13.34 8.29
N TYR A 324 5.66 12.42 7.72
CA TYR A 324 5.17 11.17 7.15
C TYR A 324 4.93 10.10 8.22
N ARG A 325 5.77 10.01 9.24
CA ARG A 325 5.53 9.11 10.39
C ARG A 325 4.20 9.44 11.04
N THR A 326 3.98 10.70 11.43
CA THR A 326 2.79 11.06 12.20
C THR A 326 1.51 10.93 11.38
N GLU A 327 1.56 11.22 10.08
CA GLU A 327 0.45 11.02 9.14
C GLU A 327 0.08 9.54 9.00
N ALA A 328 1.07 8.66 8.82
CA ALA A 328 0.84 7.21 8.77
C ALA A 328 0.16 6.68 10.04
N TRP A 329 0.65 7.08 11.21
CA TRP A 329 0.07 6.67 12.50
C TRP A 329 -1.35 7.20 12.68
N GLU A 330 -1.61 8.47 12.40
CA GLU A 330 -2.96 9.02 12.48
C GLU A 330 -3.93 8.29 11.55
N PHE A 331 -3.52 8.05 10.30
CA PHE A 331 -4.37 7.47 9.27
C PHE A 331 -4.72 6.00 9.54
N ILE A 332 -3.71 5.18 9.88
CA ILE A 332 -3.93 3.75 10.15
C ILE A 332 -4.74 3.54 11.45
N ILE A 333 -4.46 4.28 12.52
CA ILE A 333 -5.22 4.16 13.78
C ILE A 333 -6.63 4.74 13.66
N ALA A 334 -6.85 5.71 12.75
CA ALA A 334 -8.20 6.18 12.43
C ALA A 334 -9.06 5.12 11.70
N GLY A 335 -8.48 3.99 11.27
CA GLY A 335 -9.18 2.91 10.58
C GLY A 335 -8.85 2.78 9.09
N GLY A 336 -7.84 3.52 8.59
CA GLY A 336 -7.32 3.36 7.23
C GLY A 336 -6.69 1.99 6.99
N GLY A 337 -6.84 1.47 5.77
CA GLY A 337 -6.31 0.15 5.39
C GLY A 337 -5.00 0.20 4.60
N GLU A 338 -4.61 1.40 4.15
CA GLU A 338 -3.48 1.63 3.28
C GLU A 338 -2.83 2.98 3.55
N TYR A 339 -1.49 3.00 3.57
CA TYR A 339 -0.66 4.20 3.63
C TYR A 339 0.57 4.07 2.72
N SER A 340 0.87 5.11 1.94
CA SER A 340 2.02 5.17 1.05
C SER A 340 2.68 6.55 1.07
N ASN A 341 4.00 6.55 1.26
CA ASN A 341 4.84 7.74 1.18
C ASN A 341 5.71 7.74 -0.09
N LEU A 342 5.80 8.89 -0.74
CA LEU A 342 6.82 9.13 -1.78
C LEU A 342 8.18 9.33 -1.12
N ASP A 343 9.08 8.40 -1.39
CA ASP A 343 10.41 8.32 -0.82
C ASP A 343 11.46 8.78 -1.82
N TYR A 344 11.88 10.03 -1.67
CA TYR A 344 12.82 10.68 -2.58
C TYR A 344 14.27 10.22 -2.41
N SER A 345 14.54 9.28 -1.51
CA SER A 345 15.85 8.63 -1.42
C SER A 345 16.07 7.58 -2.52
N PHE A 346 15.01 7.10 -3.17
CA PHE A 346 15.11 6.21 -4.31
C PHE A 346 15.29 7.00 -5.60
N THR A 347 16.43 6.80 -6.26
CA THR A 347 16.72 7.38 -7.57
C THR A 347 17.50 6.37 -8.39
N VAL A 348 17.58 6.54 -9.71
CA VAL A 348 18.45 5.71 -10.57
C VAL A 348 19.88 5.69 -10.01
N GLY A 349 20.44 4.52 -9.71
CA GLY A 349 21.75 4.35 -9.06
C GLY A 349 21.75 4.40 -7.53
N HIS A 350 20.63 4.71 -6.89
CA HIS A 350 20.39 4.64 -5.45
C HIS A 350 19.07 3.92 -5.16
N GLU A 351 18.82 2.82 -5.85
CA GLU A 351 17.62 2.00 -5.68
C GLU A 351 17.61 1.30 -4.31
N ASP A 352 18.71 1.33 -3.55
CA ASP A 352 18.74 0.98 -2.10
C ASP A 352 18.23 2.12 -1.19
N GLY A 353 17.75 3.23 -1.76
CA GLY A 353 17.24 4.37 -1.01
C GLY A 353 18.33 5.11 -0.25
N THR A 354 19.51 5.25 -0.85
CA THR A 354 20.69 5.91 -0.26
C THR A 354 20.96 7.29 -0.84
N PHE A 355 20.11 7.80 -1.74
CA PHE A 355 20.31 9.14 -2.31
C PHE A 355 20.21 10.19 -1.20
N PRO A 356 21.24 11.05 -1.01
CA PRO A 356 21.17 12.12 -0.02
C PRO A 356 20.16 13.17 -0.49
N ILE A 357 19.03 13.22 0.19
CA ILE A 357 17.91 14.12 -0.13
C ILE A 357 18.37 15.58 0.02
N PRO A 358 18.35 16.40 -1.05
CA PRO A 358 18.71 17.81 -0.96
C PRO A 358 17.69 18.60 -0.12
N GLU A 359 18.14 19.67 0.55
CA GLU A 359 17.28 20.53 1.39
C GLU A 359 16.05 21.12 0.67
N LYS A 360 16.13 21.28 -0.66
CA LYS A 360 15.06 21.84 -1.49
C LYS A 360 14.16 20.78 -2.14
N GLN A 361 14.37 19.49 -1.85
CA GLN A 361 13.47 18.45 -2.33
C GLN A 361 12.07 18.69 -1.76
N PRO A 362 10.99 18.49 -2.53
CA PRO A 362 9.63 18.72 -2.03
C PRO A 362 9.24 17.78 -0.87
N GLY A 363 9.86 16.61 -0.79
CA GLY A 363 9.59 15.60 0.21
C GLY A 363 10.81 14.86 0.72
N GLY A 364 10.59 14.08 1.77
CA GLY A 364 11.60 13.31 2.49
C GLY A 364 11.61 11.84 2.12
N GLY A 365 11.84 11.00 3.13
CA GLY A 365 11.97 9.56 2.97
C GLY A 365 13.31 9.06 3.48
N GLY A 366 13.69 7.86 3.04
CA GLY A 366 14.93 7.21 3.42
C GLY A 366 14.76 6.14 4.48
N LYS A 367 15.87 5.46 4.75
CA LYS A 367 15.90 4.25 5.58
C LYS A 367 15.39 4.47 7.01
N ASN A 368 15.53 5.68 7.56
CA ASN A 368 15.05 6.00 8.90
C ASN A 368 13.52 6.04 8.93
N LEU A 369 12.87 6.76 8.00
CA LEU A 369 11.41 6.75 7.88
C LEU A 369 10.87 5.34 7.62
N ARG A 370 11.49 4.57 6.70
CA ARG A 370 11.08 3.18 6.44
C ARG A 370 11.08 2.31 7.70
N LYS A 371 12.08 2.45 8.57
CA LYS A 371 12.11 1.79 9.88
C LYS A 371 11.00 2.28 10.82
N GLN A 372 10.70 3.57 10.83
CA GLN A 372 9.61 4.14 11.63
C GLN A 372 8.24 3.62 11.18
N LEU A 373 8.01 3.50 9.87
CA LEU A 373 6.78 2.91 9.33
C LEU A 373 6.67 1.40 9.64
N LYS A 374 7.81 0.69 9.71
CA LYS A 374 7.83 -0.69 10.19
C LYS A 374 7.33 -0.81 11.63
N ILE A 375 7.68 0.14 12.50
CA ILE A 375 7.22 0.15 13.90
C ILE A 375 5.69 0.23 13.96
N LEU A 376 5.05 1.08 13.14
CA LEU A 376 3.59 1.13 13.02
C LEU A 376 3.01 -0.23 12.57
N LYS A 377 3.60 -0.82 11.54
CA LYS A 377 3.15 -2.12 11.01
C LYS A 377 3.26 -3.23 12.05
N ASP A 378 4.38 -3.31 12.77
CA ASP A 378 4.60 -4.27 13.85
C ASP A 378 3.60 -4.04 14.99
N PHE A 379 3.41 -2.78 15.39
CA PHE A 379 2.46 -2.40 16.42
C PHE A 379 1.04 -2.87 16.09
N MET A 380 0.59 -2.68 14.85
CA MET A 380 -0.72 -3.16 14.39
C MET A 380 -0.80 -4.69 14.31
N SER A 381 0.30 -5.36 13.97
CA SER A 381 0.36 -6.82 13.86
C SER A 381 0.24 -7.53 15.20
N ASP A 382 0.52 -6.85 16.32
CA ASP A 382 0.31 -7.36 17.68
C ASP A 382 -1.18 -7.38 18.09
N PHE A 383 -2.07 -6.80 17.28
CA PHE A 383 -3.51 -6.81 17.50
C PHE A 383 -4.25 -7.74 16.54
N ASN A 384 -5.41 -8.23 16.98
CA ASN A 384 -6.43 -8.75 16.06
C ASN A 384 -7.26 -7.58 15.49
N PHE A 385 -6.64 -6.71 14.71
CA PHE A 385 -7.26 -5.48 14.19
C PHE A 385 -8.51 -5.72 13.35
N ILE A 386 -8.71 -6.93 12.82
CA ILE A 386 -9.96 -7.34 12.17
C ILE A 386 -11.18 -7.25 13.10
N LYS A 387 -10.99 -7.41 14.41
CA LYS A 387 -12.05 -7.28 15.43
C LYS A 387 -12.15 -5.88 16.02
N MET A 388 -11.32 -4.95 15.55
CA MET A 388 -11.25 -3.60 16.07
C MET A 388 -11.93 -2.61 15.13
N SER A 389 -12.39 -1.49 15.68
CA SER A 389 -12.99 -0.37 14.95
C SER A 389 -12.56 0.98 15.54
N PRO A 390 -12.63 2.09 14.77
CA PRO A 390 -12.36 3.42 15.28
C PRO A 390 -13.27 3.78 16.44
N ASP A 391 -12.71 4.30 17.53
CA ASP A 391 -13.44 4.45 18.79
C ASP A 391 -12.93 5.63 19.64
N ASN A 392 -12.78 6.81 19.03
CA ASN A 392 -12.27 7.99 19.75
C ASN A 392 -13.16 8.41 20.95
N LEU A 393 -14.42 7.99 20.99
CA LEU A 393 -15.39 8.35 22.05
C LEU A 393 -15.07 7.73 23.42
N ILE A 394 -14.19 6.72 23.49
CA ILE A 394 -13.74 6.18 24.79
C ILE A 394 -12.78 7.12 25.51
N ILE A 395 -12.14 8.03 24.78
CA ILE A 395 -11.30 9.07 25.38
C ILE A 395 -12.23 10.17 25.93
N LYS A 396 -12.23 10.34 27.24
CA LYS A 396 -13.08 11.31 27.94
C LYS A 396 -12.40 12.66 28.09
N SER A 397 -11.07 12.65 28.24
CA SER A 397 -10.26 13.85 28.22
C SER A 397 -8.81 13.53 27.84
N ILE A 398 -8.13 14.52 27.27
CA ILE A 398 -6.68 14.50 27.04
C ILE A 398 -6.10 15.84 27.49
N SER A 399 -4.95 15.79 28.15
CA SER A 399 -4.18 16.95 28.57
C SER A 399 -2.73 16.78 28.11
N PRO A 400 -2.13 17.76 27.41
CA PRO A 400 -2.74 19.00 26.93
C PRO A 400 -3.85 18.78 25.88
N SER A 401 -4.83 19.68 25.81
CA SER A 401 -6.02 19.53 24.94
C SER A 401 -5.74 19.71 23.45
N GLU A 402 -4.60 20.29 23.11
CA GLU A 402 -4.11 20.46 21.73
C GLU A 402 -3.58 19.17 21.11
N ASN A 403 -3.31 18.14 21.92
CA ASN A 403 -2.86 16.84 21.42
C ASN A 403 -4.00 16.18 20.62
N ALA A 404 -3.67 15.68 19.44
CA ALA A 404 -4.59 14.85 18.67
C ALA A 404 -4.50 13.41 19.18
N VAL A 405 -5.65 12.74 19.33
CA VAL A 405 -5.74 11.34 19.73
C VAL A 405 -6.55 10.55 18.71
N ARG A 406 -6.09 9.33 18.41
CA ARG A 406 -6.81 8.34 17.60
C ARG A 406 -6.86 7.02 18.34
N VAL A 407 -7.97 6.32 18.21
CA VAL A 407 -8.21 5.04 18.87
C VAL A 407 -8.81 4.05 17.90
N LEU A 408 -8.22 2.85 17.87
CA LEU A 408 -8.83 1.64 17.37
C LEU A 408 -9.08 0.70 18.56
N SER A 409 -10.28 0.14 18.71
CA SER A 409 -10.61 -0.70 19.86
C SER A 409 -11.36 -1.98 19.49
N GLU A 410 -11.08 -3.06 20.22
CA GLU A 410 -12.00 -4.17 20.47
C GLU A 410 -12.40 -4.07 21.95
N VAL A 411 -13.58 -3.46 22.21
CA VAL A 411 -14.03 -3.12 23.56
C VAL A 411 -13.94 -4.33 24.52
N GLY A 412 -13.30 -4.11 25.66
CA GLY A 412 -13.05 -5.11 26.70
C GLY A 412 -11.90 -6.08 26.42
N LYS A 413 -11.15 -5.90 25.32
CA LYS A 413 -10.04 -6.79 24.95
C LYS A 413 -8.77 -6.07 24.54
N ALA A 414 -8.84 -5.10 23.63
CA ALA A 414 -7.64 -4.45 23.11
C ALA A 414 -7.93 -3.03 22.64
N TYR A 415 -6.98 -2.13 22.86
CA TYR A 415 -7.05 -0.72 22.47
C TYR A 415 -5.70 -0.29 21.96
N ALA A 416 -5.69 0.19 20.72
CA ALA A 416 -4.56 0.85 20.08
C ALA A 416 -4.84 2.35 20.09
N VAL A 417 -4.07 3.09 20.86
CA VAL A 417 -4.22 4.54 21.01
C VAL A 417 -2.96 5.21 20.46
N TYR A 418 -3.13 6.23 19.64
CA TYR A 418 -2.03 7.05 19.14
C TYR A 418 -2.26 8.50 19.49
N ILE A 419 -1.20 9.19 19.94
CA ILE A 419 -1.25 10.56 20.40
C ILE A 419 -0.17 11.36 19.67
N LYS A 420 -0.58 12.43 19.02
CA LYS A 420 0.29 13.38 18.31
C LYS A 420 0.31 14.71 19.04
N GLY A 421 1.51 15.24 19.24
CA GLY A 421 1.77 16.50 19.90
C GLY A 421 2.21 16.35 21.36
N GLY A 422 2.75 17.43 21.90
CA GLY A 422 3.23 17.51 23.28
C GLY A 422 4.52 16.74 23.54
N THR A 423 4.91 16.69 24.81
CA THR A 423 6.08 15.92 25.29
C THR A 423 5.74 15.02 26.47
N LYS A 424 4.50 15.08 26.93
CA LYS A 424 3.89 14.29 27.99
C LYS A 424 2.38 14.49 27.91
N THR A 425 1.61 13.46 28.23
CA THR A 425 0.15 13.55 28.20
C THR A 425 -0.50 12.73 29.31
N GLU A 426 -1.62 13.24 29.84
CA GLU A 426 -2.56 12.47 30.63
C GLU A 426 -3.79 12.21 29.76
N ILE A 427 -4.17 10.95 29.60
CA ILE A 427 -5.42 10.56 28.95
C ILE A 427 -6.38 9.99 29.99
N GLU A 428 -7.64 10.37 29.90
CA GLU A 428 -8.73 9.70 30.62
C GLU A 428 -9.49 8.82 29.62
N ILE A 429 -9.51 7.52 29.87
CA ILE A 429 -10.09 6.51 29.00
C ILE A 429 -11.13 5.69 29.76
N GLU A 430 -12.28 5.42 29.14
CA GLU A 430 -13.27 4.50 29.67
C GLU A 430 -12.93 3.06 29.29
N LEU A 431 -12.77 2.20 30.30
CA LEU A 431 -12.49 0.77 30.13
C LEU A 431 -13.49 -0.07 30.92
N PRO A 432 -13.95 -1.22 30.40
CA PRO A 432 -14.72 -2.21 31.17
C PRO A 432 -13.90 -2.83 32.32
N GLU A 433 -14.60 -3.44 33.29
CA GLU A 433 -13.97 -4.20 34.38
C GLU A 433 -13.08 -5.33 33.81
N CYS A 434 -11.78 -5.27 34.08
CA CYS A 434 -10.83 -6.30 33.68
C CYS A 434 -9.45 -6.10 34.29
N SER A 435 -8.57 -7.08 34.10
CA SER A 435 -7.13 -6.91 34.25
C SER A 435 -6.52 -6.51 32.90
N TYR A 436 -5.72 -5.45 32.88
CA TYR A 436 -5.10 -4.92 31.67
C TYR A 436 -3.58 -4.82 31.82
N LYS A 437 -2.88 -5.09 30.73
CA LYS A 437 -1.49 -4.71 30.51
C LYS A 437 -1.48 -3.48 29.62
N VAL A 438 -0.67 -2.50 30.00
CA VAL A 438 -0.50 -1.24 29.30
C VAL A 438 0.95 -1.05 28.92
N GLU A 439 1.21 -0.64 27.69
CA GLU A 439 2.54 -0.39 27.14
C GLU A 439 2.56 0.93 26.36
N TRP A 440 3.48 1.83 26.72
CA TRP A 440 3.76 3.05 25.99
C TRP A 440 4.92 2.81 25.03
N LEU A 441 4.67 2.96 23.73
CA LEU A 441 5.62 2.74 22.65
C LEU A 441 6.07 4.07 22.06
N ASN A 442 7.38 4.26 21.98
CA ASN A 442 7.99 5.33 21.21
C ASN A 442 7.89 5.03 19.70
N THR A 443 7.13 5.82 18.97
CA THR A 443 6.83 5.59 17.53
C THR A 443 8.03 5.76 16.62
N LYS A 444 9.08 6.45 17.09
CA LYS A 444 10.32 6.72 16.35
C LYS A 444 11.35 5.61 16.52
N THR A 445 11.43 5.01 17.71
CA THR A 445 12.46 4.03 18.08
C THR A 445 11.95 2.60 18.21
N GLY A 446 10.64 2.42 18.44
CA GLY A 446 9.99 1.14 18.70
C GLY A 446 10.23 0.62 20.11
N ILE A 447 10.83 1.42 21.00
CA ILE A 447 11.09 1.06 22.39
C ILE A 447 9.79 1.19 23.20
N ILE A 448 9.55 0.22 24.08
CA ILE A 448 8.53 0.32 25.12
C ILE A 448 9.12 1.12 26.27
N GLU A 449 8.72 2.39 26.38
CA GLU A 449 9.26 3.35 27.35
C GLU A 449 8.75 3.06 28.78
N GLU A 450 7.51 2.60 28.87
CA GLU A 450 6.89 2.23 30.14
C GLU A 450 5.86 1.11 29.91
N ASN A 451 5.77 0.16 30.83
CA ASN A 451 4.71 -0.83 30.85
C ASN A 451 4.28 -1.14 32.28
N ASN A 452 2.98 -1.39 32.47
CA ASN A 452 2.39 -1.72 33.77
C ASN A 452 1.20 -2.67 33.59
N GLU A 453 0.84 -3.36 34.66
CA GLU A 453 -0.39 -4.17 34.75
C GLU A 453 -1.26 -3.67 35.90
N PHE A 454 -2.59 -3.66 35.70
CA PHE A 454 -3.52 -3.30 36.75
C PHE A 454 -4.86 -4.03 36.61
N LYS A 455 -5.55 -4.18 37.74
CA LYS A 455 -6.95 -4.59 37.79
C LYS A 455 -7.84 -3.35 37.86
N HIS A 456 -8.83 -3.27 36.98
CA HIS A 456 -9.75 -2.15 36.85
C HIS A 456 -11.18 -2.59 37.14
N ASN A 457 -11.93 -1.77 37.89
CA ASN A 457 -13.32 -2.07 38.28
C ASN A 457 -14.35 -1.59 37.25
N GLY A 458 -13.90 -1.11 36.08
CA GLY A 458 -14.75 -0.51 35.07
C GLY A 458 -14.94 1.01 35.25
N GLY A 459 -15.21 1.69 34.14
CA GLY A 459 -15.38 3.15 34.08
C GLY A 459 -14.09 3.87 33.66
N ASN A 460 -13.99 5.16 33.98
CA ASN A 460 -12.87 6.00 33.58
C ASN A 460 -11.60 5.69 34.38
N ILE A 461 -10.46 5.64 33.70
CA ILE A 461 -9.13 5.61 34.30
C ILE A 461 -8.26 6.69 33.65
N LYS A 462 -7.38 7.29 34.46
CA LYS A 462 -6.35 8.22 33.97
C LYS A 462 -5.04 7.47 33.78
N LEU A 463 -4.44 7.60 32.60
CA LEU A 463 -3.13 7.06 32.27
C LEU A 463 -2.20 8.22 31.93
N LEU A 464 -1.07 8.28 32.62
CA LEU A 464 -0.02 9.27 32.38
C LEU A 464 1.04 8.64 31.49
N SER A 465 1.42 9.32 30.42
CA SER A 465 2.52 8.89 29.57
C SER A 465 3.88 9.16 30.24
N PRO A 466 4.92 8.40 29.87
CA PRO A 466 6.30 8.86 30.04
C PRO A 466 6.54 10.14 29.22
N TYR A 467 7.72 10.74 29.38
CA TYR A 467 8.14 11.82 28.49
C TYR A 467 8.45 11.27 27.10
N TYR A 468 8.07 12.00 26.06
CA TYR A 468 8.31 11.67 24.65
C TYR A 468 8.58 12.93 23.82
N GLU A 469 8.92 12.75 22.56
CA GLU A 469 9.09 13.83 21.57
C GLU A 469 8.11 13.60 20.42
N GLU A 470 7.38 14.65 20.04
CA GLU A 470 6.49 14.70 18.86
C GLU A 470 5.21 13.84 18.97
N ASP A 471 5.32 12.55 19.26
CA ASP A 471 4.22 11.58 19.27
C ASP A 471 4.54 10.31 20.09
N ILE A 472 3.49 9.61 20.54
CA ILE A 472 3.60 8.34 21.28
C ILE A 472 2.40 7.43 20.98
N ALA A 473 2.62 6.12 21.04
CA ALA A 473 1.54 5.13 20.95
C ALA A 473 1.35 4.42 22.30
N LEU A 474 0.12 4.00 22.56
CA LEU A 474 -0.30 3.29 23.75
C LEU A 474 -1.06 2.03 23.34
N ARG A 475 -0.59 0.90 23.86
CA ARG A 475 -1.26 -0.39 23.76
C ARG A 475 -1.88 -0.72 25.11
N ILE A 476 -3.17 -1.07 25.10
CA ILE A 476 -3.87 -1.60 26.25
C ILE A 476 -4.46 -2.95 25.83
N VAL A 477 -4.08 -4.02 26.50
CA VAL A 477 -4.58 -5.37 26.21
C VAL A 477 -5.07 -6.04 27.48
N ARG A 478 -6.18 -6.76 27.37
CA ARG A 478 -6.70 -7.59 28.45
C ARG A 478 -5.70 -8.71 28.78
N ILE A 479 -5.43 -8.88 30.05
CA ILE A 479 -4.71 -10.05 30.58
C ILE A 479 -5.74 -11.18 30.69
N LYS A 480 -5.46 -12.33 30.07
CA LYS A 480 -6.27 -13.53 30.29
C LYS A 480 -5.97 -14.04 31.70
N ASP A 481 -7.02 -14.19 32.50
CA ASP A 481 -6.94 -14.79 33.84
C ASP A 481 -6.38 -16.22 33.80
#